data_AF-A0A2E8SEU1-F1
#
_entry.id   AF-A0A2E8SEU1-F1
#
_cell.length_a   1.000
_cell.length_b   1.000
_cell.length_c   1.000
_cell.angle_alpha   90.00
_cell.angle_beta   90.00
_cell.angle_gamma   90.00
#
_symmetry.space_group_name_H-M   'P 1'
#
loop_
_entity.id
_entity.type
_entity.pdbx_description
1 polymer ?
#
loop_
_entity_poly.entity_id
_entity_poly.type
_entity_poly.pdbx_seq_one_letter_code
_entity_poly.pdbx_strand_id
1 'polypeptide(L)'
;MIGMLKSCASAAYDFSPKFFLKNQLNDMQILLDVILPSTDDGIPGASELGLLKFIDGYLDGVVSEYQLSLLKFGVSSIISSAKLQSTTDPINKRSYWETQADKYFAAGDSKENAWNEELNTLLEGKLDKESISTNALHFMVFQSFRGFAVYAFRINSTIGKEFLHYAPIPGQQLGCVSLEEATNGKLHAFEE
;
A
#
# COMPACT_ATOMS: atom_id res chain seq x y z
N MET A 1 5.56 -41.23 10.93
CA MET A 1 6.55 -40.27 10.39
C MET A 1 5.89 -39.58 9.20
N ILE A 2 5.31 -38.39 9.44
CA ILE A 2 4.54 -37.62 8.47
C ILE A 2 5.14 -36.21 8.44
N GLY A 3 5.66 -35.84 7.27
CA GLY A 3 5.56 -34.49 6.72
C GLY A 3 6.30 -33.38 7.44
N MET A 4 7.62 -33.32 7.25
CA MET A 4 8.37 -32.07 7.32
C MET A 4 7.86 -31.10 6.24
N LEU A 5 6.93 -30.22 6.60
CA LEU A 5 6.66 -28.96 5.88
C LEU A 5 6.51 -27.81 6.90
N LYS A 6 7.47 -27.71 7.81
CA LYS A 6 7.88 -26.39 8.33
C LYS A 6 8.99 -25.88 7.42
N SER A 7 8.62 -25.41 6.22
CA SER A 7 9.55 -24.63 5.42
C SER A 7 9.55 -23.20 5.96
N CYS A 8 10.67 -22.85 6.58
CA CYS A 8 11.01 -21.61 7.26
C CYS A 8 10.36 -20.32 6.71
N ALA A 9 9.60 -19.68 7.59
CA ALA A 9 9.68 -18.23 7.76
C ALA A 9 11.07 -17.90 8.36
N SER A 10 12.05 -17.61 7.51
CA SER A 10 13.26 -16.82 7.83
C SER A 10 14.18 -16.71 6.60
N ALA A 11 13.64 -16.23 5.50
CA ALA A 11 14.44 -15.67 4.43
C ALA A 11 14.58 -14.16 4.66
N ALA A 12 15.35 -13.77 5.68
CA ALA A 12 15.96 -12.43 5.73
C ALA A 12 17.06 -12.36 4.66
N TYR A 13 16.68 -12.58 3.39
CA TYR A 13 17.57 -12.40 2.25
C TYR A 13 17.62 -10.91 1.95
N ASP A 14 18.85 -10.40 1.84
CA ASP A 14 19.32 -9.10 1.35
C ASP A 14 18.29 -8.29 0.55
N PHE A 15 17.27 -7.76 1.22
CA PHE A 15 16.39 -6.79 0.60
C PHE A 15 17.15 -5.47 0.52
N SER A 16 17.71 -5.20 -0.66
CA SER A 16 18.27 -3.89 -0.99
C SER A 16 17.18 -3.06 -1.64
N PRO A 17 16.57 -2.11 -0.92
CA PRO A 17 15.54 -1.27 -1.50
C PRO A 17 16.12 -0.39 -2.61
N LYS A 18 15.31 -0.13 -3.62
CA LYS A 18 15.63 0.70 -4.77
C LYS A 18 14.97 2.07 -4.68
N PHE A 19 13.72 2.11 -4.23
CA PHE A 19 12.98 3.33 -4.02
C PHE A 19 13.19 3.88 -2.60
N PHE A 20 12.99 3.04 -1.59
CA PHE A 20 13.08 3.45 -0.18
C PHE A 20 14.51 3.55 0.30
N LEU A 21 14.74 4.43 1.28
CA LEU A 21 15.96 4.37 2.09
C LEU A 21 15.83 3.27 3.14
N LYS A 22 16.95 2.62 3.50
CA LYS A 22 16.95 1.54 4.51
C LYS A 22 16.34 1.96 5.86
N ASN A 23 16.55 3.21 6.26
CA ASN A 23 16.02 3.76 7.52
C ASN A 23 14.52 4.15 7.45
N GLN A 24 13.87 3.99 6.29
CA GLN A 24 12.44 4.25 6.09
C GLN A 24 11.62 2.95 6.12
N LEU A 25 12.26 1.80 5.86
CA LEU A 25 11.57 0.53 5.63
C LEU A 25 10.64 0.11 6.77
N ASN A 26 11.06 0.28 8.02
CA ASN A 26 10.25 -0.12 9.16
C ASN A 26 8.95 0.70 9.26
N ASP A 27 9.05 2.01 9.09
CA ASP A 27 7.89 2.90 9.13
C ASP A 27 6.94 2.64 7.97
N MET A 28 7.48 2.42 6.77
CA MET A 28 6.69 2.11 5.59
C MET A 28 6.04 0.72 5.67
N GLN A 29 6.69 -0.26 6.32
CA GLN A 29 6.07 -1.55 6.60
C GLN A 29 4.89 -1.42 7.56
N ILE A 30 5.06 -0.67 8.65
CA ILE A 30 3.98 -0.44 9.63
C ILE A 30 2.81 0.28 8.96
N LEU A 31 3.07 1.30 8.13
CA LEU A 31 2.02 1.98 7.37
C LEU A 31 1.24 1.01 6.49
N LEU A 32 1.93 0.13 5.75
CA LEU A 32 1.26 -0.87 4.90
C LEU A 32 0.44 -1.87 5.72
N ASP A 33 0.92 -2.27 6.89
CA ASP A 33 0.17 -3.15 7.79
C ASP A 33 -1.04 -2.46 8.43
N VAL A 34 -1.02 -1.13 8.56
CA VAL A 34 -2.19 -0.34 8.99
C VAL A 34 -3.21 -0.25 7.85
N ILE A 35 -2.75 -0.07 6.60
CA ILE A 35 -3.61 0.01 5.42
C ILE A 35 -4.26 -1.35 5.11
N LEU A 36 -3.49 -2.43 5.20
CA LEU A 36 -3.90 -3.77 4.82
C LEU A 36 -3.42 -4.78 5.89
N PRO A 37 -4.11 -4.84 7.04
CA PRO A 37 -3.83 -5.81 8.08
C PRO A 37 -4.26 -7.21 7.65
N SER A 38 -3.68 -8.24 8.28
CA SER A 38 -4.24 -9.60 8.20
C SER A 38 -5.61 -9.63 8.87
N THR A 39 -6.50 -10.49 8.38
CA THR A 39 -7.87 -10.61 8.89
C THR A 39 -8.08 -11.90 9.70
N ASP A 40 -9.09 -11.91 10.57
CA ASP A 40 -9.40 -13.07 11.43
C ASP A 40 -9.85 -14.30 10.64
N ASP A 41 -10.41 -14.11 9.44
CA ASP A 41 -10.80 -15.17 8.51
C ASP A 41 -9.62 -15.70 7.66
N GLY A 42 -8.39 -15.26 7.96
CA GLY A 42 -7.16 -15.83 7.42
C GLY A 42 -6.66 -15.20 6.13
N ILE A 43 -7.20 -14.05 5.71
CA ILE A 43 -6.66 -13.31 4.56
C ILE A 43 -5.35 -12.64 4.98
N PRO A 44 -4.24 -12.92 4.28
CA PRO A 44 -2.93 -12.43 4.69
C PRO A 44 -2.77 -10.93 4.48
N GLY A 45 -2.10 -10.27 5.43
CA GLY A 45 -1.83 -8.84 5.44
C GLY A 45 -0.61 -8.43 4.60
N ALA A 46 -0.30 -7.13 4.60
CA ALA A 46 0.77 -6.55 3.77
C ALA A 46 2.16 -7.16 4.03
N SER A 47 2.53 -7.36 5.29
CA SER A 47 3.77 -8.02 5.69
C SER A 47 3.87 -9.45 5.17
N GLU A 48 2.80 -10.24 5.34
CA GLU A 48 2.75 -11.65 4.96
C GLU A 48 2.84 -11.85 3.45
N LEU A 49 2.24 -10.93 2.69
CA LEU A 49 2.26 -10.92 1.23
C LEU A 49 3.53 -10.28 0.64
N GLY A 50 4.42 -9.72 1.47
CA GLY A 50 5.65 -9.07 1.02
C GLY A 50 5.41 -7.80 0.18
N LEU A 51 4.31 -7.09 0.41
CA LEU A 51 3.88 -5.96 -0.44
C LEU A 51 4.91 -4.82 -0.48
N LEU A 52 5.62 -4.54 0.63
CA LEU A 52 6.64 -3.49 0.66
C LEU A 52 7.72 -3.71 -0.41
N LYS A 53 8.18 -4.96 -0.57
CA LYS A 53 9.22 -5.31 -1.56
C LYS A 53 8.69 -5.17 -2.98
N PHE A 54 7.46 -5.59 -3.21
CA PHE A 54 6.80 -5.43 -4.50
C PHE A 54 6.68 -3.94 -4.86
N ILE A 55 6.16 -3.13 -3.94
CA ILE A 55 5.95 -1.70 -4.15
C ILE A 55 7.28 -1.00 -4.42
N ASP A 56 8.33 -1.31 -3.66
CA ASP A 56 9.68 -0.76 -3.90
C ASP A 56 10.18 -1.03 -5.33
N GLY A 57 10.04 -2.28 -5.80
CA GLY A 57 10.43 -2.66 -7.16
C GLY A 57 9.53 -2.07 -8.25
N TYR A 58 8.23 -1.96 -7.99
CA TYR A 58 7.26 -1.35 -8.92
C TYR A 58 7.54 0.14 -9.11
N LEU A 59 7.78 0.86 -8.01
CA LEU A 59 8.12 2.28 -8.05
C LEU A 59 9.42 2.53 -8.83
N ASP A 60 10.42 1.67 -8.70
CA ASP A 60 11.68 1.75 -9.46
C ASP A 60 11.50 1.48 -10.96
N GLY A 61 10.65 0.50 -11.32
CA GLY A 61 10.54 0.01 -12.69
C GLY A 61 9.44 0.64 -13.55
N VAL A 62 8.41 1.23 -12.95
CA VAL A 62 7.17 1.61 -13.67
C VAL A 62 6.83 3.10 -13.53
N VAL A 63 7.13 3.72 -12.39
CA VAL A 63 6.71 5.11 -12.13
C VAL A 63 7.67 6.12 -12.77
N SER A 64 7.13 7.19 -13.34
CA SER A 64 7.94 8.24 -13.98
C SER A 64 8.86 8.96 -12.99
N GLU A 65 10.03 9.44 -13.44
CA GLU A 65 11.02 10.10 -12.58
C GLU A 65 10.45 11.30 -11.79
N TYR A 66 9.60 12.11 -12.44
CA TYR A 66 8.97 13.26 -11.80
C TYR A 66 8.05 12.84 -10.65
N GLN A 67 7.15 11.87 -10.89
CA GLN A 67 6.27 11.33 -9.86
C GLN A 67 7.08 10.66 -8.74
N LEU A 68 8.15 9.94 -9.10
CA LEU A 68 9.05 9.29 -8.15
C LEU A 68 9.74 10.30 -7.22
N SER A 69 10.21 11.42 -7.77
CA SER A 69 10.84 12.50 -7.01
C SER A 69 9.86 13.12 -6.02
N LEU A 70 8.63 13.42 -6.46
CA LEU A 70 7.59 13.96 -5.59
C LEU A 70 7.21 12.98 -4.47
N LEU A 71 7.05 11.70 -4.80
CA LEU A 71 6.75 10.66 -3.81
C LEU A 71 7.90 10.47 -2.81
N LYS A 72 9.16 10.50 -3.24
CA LYS A 72 10.35 10.47 -2.34
C LYS A 72 10.35 11.63 -1.36
N PHE A 73 9.97 12.82 -1.84
CA PHE A 73 9.86 14.02 -1.00
C PHE A 73 8.74 13.87 0.03
N GLY A 74 7.55 13.42 -0.40
CA GLY A 74 6.43 13.12 0.50
C GLY A 74 6.78 12.07 1.56
N VAL A 75 7.38 10.93 1.16
CA VAL A 75 7.82 9.86 2.07
C VAL A 75 8.83 10.37 3.08
N SER A 76 9.75 11.23 2.67
CA SER A 76 10.72 11.85 3.60
C SER A 76 10.04 12.80 4.60
N SER A 77 9.03 13.55 4.15
CA SER A 77 8.24 14.47 4.97
C SER A 77 7.44 13.73 6.05
N ILE A 78 6.72 12.67 5.68
CA ILE A 78 5.92 11.89 6.64
C ILE A 78 6.76 11.15 7.66
N ILE A 79 7.91 10.61 7.26
CA ILE A 79 8.82 9.93 8.17
C ILE A 79 9.49 10.92 9.12
N SER A 80 9.79 12.13 8.67
CA SER A 80 10.30 13.19 9.54
C SER A 80 9.25 13.60 10.58
N SER A 81 7.99 13.74 10.17
CA SER A 81 6.87 14.01 11.07
C SER A 81 6.64 12.89 12.09
N ALA A 82 6.76 11.62 11.65
CA ALA A 82 6.65 10.45 12.53
C ALA A 82 7.76 10.45 13.59
N LYS A 83 9.01 10.74 13.21
CA LYS A 83 10.15 10.78 14.14
C LYS A 83 10.02 11.87 15.20
N LEU A 84 9.34 12.98 14.90
CA LEU A 84 9.13 14.07 15.85
C LEU A 84 8.04 13.74 16.90
N GLN A 85 7.14 12.82 16.59
CA GLN A 85 5.94 12.55 17.40
C GLN A 85 5.88 11.14 18.00
N SER A 86 6.69 10.20 17.50
CA SER A 86 6.73 8.82 17.99
C SER A 86 7.96 8.57 18.87
N THR A 87 7.78 7.73 19.90
CA THR A 87 8.90 7.21 20.69
C THR A 87 9.55 6.01 19.98
N THR A 88 10.65 5.48 20.52
CA THR A 88 11.30 4.27 19.98
C THR A 88 10.48 2.99 20.18
N ASP A 89 9.37 3.04 20.92
CA ASP A 89 8.50 1.90 21.20
C ASP A 89 7.64 1.52 19.96
N PRO A 90 7.68 0.26 19.49
CA PRO A 90 6.89 -0.21 18.34
C PRO A 90 5.38 -0.01 18.47
N ILE A 91 4.81 -0.14 19.67
CA ILE A 91 3.36 0.03 19.91
C ILE A 91 2.98 1.49 19.69
N ASN A 92 3.76 2.41 20.24
CA ASN A 92 3.55 3.85 20.05
C ASN A 92 3.75 4.27 18.59
N LYS A 93 4.66 3.62 17.87
CA LYS A 93 4.83 3.84 16.43
C LYS A 93 3.61 3.40 15.63
N ARG A 94 3.09 2.19 15.84
CA ARG A 94 1.87 1.73 15.16
C ARG A 94 0.69 2.65 15.43
N SER A 95 0.46 3.02 16.69
CA SER A 95 -0.63 3.93 17.08
C SER A 95 -0.52 5.30 16.41
N TYR A 96 0.70 5.83 16.22
CA TYR A 96 0.92 7.04 15.42
C TYR A 96 0.42 6.86 13.98
N TRP A 97 0.81 5.78 13.31
CA TRP A 97 0.42 5.50 11.92
C TRP A 97 -1.09 5.28 11.77
N GLU A 98 -1.73 4.60 12.72
CA GLU A 98 -3.20 4.45 12.79
C GLU A 98 -3.90 5.81 12.92
N THR A 99 -3.43 6.66 13.84
CA THR A 99 -3.98 8.01 14.02
C THR A 99 -3.83 8.87 12.75
N GLN A 100 -2.71 8.75 12.05
CA GLN A 100 -2.52 9.44 10.78
C GLN A 100 -3.41 8.85 9.68
N ALA A 101 -3.54 7.53 9.60
CA ALA A 101 -4.44 6.86 8.65
C ALA A 101 -5.88 7.36 8.81
N ASP A 102 -6.40 7.42 10.05
CA ASP A 102 -7.73 7.98 10.35
C ASP A 102 -7.84 9.43 9.85
N LYS A 103 -6.82 10.25 10.11
CA LYS A 103 -6.81 11.66 9.70
C LYS A 103 -6.91 11.85 8.18
N TYR A 104 -6.20 11.06 7.39
CA TYR A 104 -6.13 11.26 5.92
C TYR A 104 -7.13 10.42 5.14
N PHE A 105 -7.53 9.23 5.63
CA PHE A 105 -8.53 8.38 4.97
C PHE A 105 -9.97 8.72 5.33
N ALA A 106 -10.22 9.31 6.49
CA ALA A 106 -11.55 9.77 6.90
C ALA A 106 -11.69 11.30 6.82
N ALA A 107 -10.85 11.96 6.01
CA ALA A 107 -10.99 13.39 5.76
C ALA A 107 -12.31 13.67 5.02
N GLY A 108 -12.98 14.77 5.37
CA GLY A 108 -14.17 15.21 4.63
C GLY A 108 -13.80 16.01 3.38
N ASP A 109 -14.72 16.10 2.42
CA ASP A 109 -14.55 16.73 1.09
C ASP A 109 -13.82 18.08 1.14
N SER A 110 -14.14 18.94 2.11
CA SER A 110 -13.50 20.25 2.24
C SER A 110 -11.98 20.18 2.44
N LYS A 111 -11.49 19.24 3.26
CA LYS A 111 -10.05 19.06 3.50
C LYS A 111 -9.38 18.38 2.32
N GLU A 112 -10.02 17.34 1.79
CA GLU A 112 -9.50 16.62 0.62
C GLU A 112 -9.37 17.55 -0.59
N ASN A 113 -10.38 18.35 -0.88
CA ASN A 113 -10.35 19.32 -1.98
C ASN A 113 -9.22 20.35 -1.79
N ALA A 114 -9.04 20.89 -0.58
CA ALA A 114 -7.96 21.82 -0.31
C ALA A 114 -6.56 21.19 -0.53
N TRP A 115 -6.34 19.96 -0.09
CA TRP A 115 -5.08 19.25 -0.31
C TRP A 115 -4.87 18.89 -1.79
N ASN A 116 -5.93 18.48 -2.49
CA ASN A 116 -5.88 18.18 -3.92
C ASN A 116 -5.61 19.43 -4.76
N GLU A 117 -6.22 20.58 -4.44
CA GLU A 117 -5.95 21.86 -5.11
C GLU A 117 -4.48 22.27 -4.96
N GLU A 118 -3.91 22.10 -3.77
CA GLU A 118 -2.50 22.40 -3.53
C GLU A 118 -1.57 21.47 -4.33
N LEU A 119 -1.88 20.17 -4.34
CA LEU A 119 -1.16 19.18 -5.16
C LEU A 119 -1.27 19.49 -6.65
N ASN A 120 -2.46 19.85 -7.15
CA ASN A 120 -2.66 20.23 -8.54
C ASN A 120 -1.85 21.47 -8.91
N THR A 121 -1.82 22.48 -8.04
CA THR A 121 -1.02 23.70 -8.24
C THR A 121 0.49 23.38 -8.33
N LEU A 122 0.97 22.42 -7.53
CA LEU A 122 2.33 21.89 -7.61
C LEU A 122 2.60 21.17 -8.94
N LEU A 123 1.68 20.30 -9.38
CA LEU A 123 1.80 19.55 -10.63
C LEU A 123 1.76 20.47 -11.87
N GLU A 124 1.02 21.59 -11.78
CA GLU A 124 0.99 22.64 -12.80
C GLU A 124 2.24 23.53 -12.81
N GLY A 125 3.18 23.34 -11.87
CA GLY A 125 4.39 24.14 -11.74
C GLY A 125 4.16 25.56 -11.21
N LYS A 126 2.99 25.81 -10.60
CA LYS A 126 2.63 27.10 -10.00
C LYS A 126 2.98 27.19 -8.51
N LEU A 127 3.39 26.07 -7.92
CA LEU A 127 3.84 25.96 -6.53
C LEU A 127 5.15 25.17 -6.52
N ASP A 128 6.13 25.63 -5.74
CA ASP A 128 7.36 24.88 -5.51
C ASP A 128 7.13 23.76 -4.50
N LYS A 129 7.82 22.62 -4.66
CA LYS A 129 7.68 21.46 -3.75
C LYS A 129 8.02 21.80 -2.30
N GLU A 130 8.88 22.78 -2.05
CA GLU A 130 9.21 23.25 -0.70
C GLU A 130 8.11 24.09 -0.05
N SER A 131 7.17 24.59 -0.86
CA SER A 131 6.08 25.48 -0.42
C SER A 131 4.77 24.74 -0.17
N ILE A 132 4.65 23.48 -0.62
CA ILE A 132 3.45 22.68 -0.36
C ILE A 132 3.34 22.29 1.13
N SER A 133 2.12 22.31 1.63
CA SER A 133 1.80 22.01 3.00
C SER A 133 2.11 20.55 3.36
N THR A 134 2.56 20.36 4.60
CA THR A 134 2.82 19.03 5.16
C THR A 134 1.58 18.13 5.08
N ASN A 135 0.38 18.69 5.27
CA ASN A 135 -0.85 17.89 5.19
C ASN A 135 -1.13 17.40 3.77
N ALA A 136 -0.96 18.24 2.75
CA ALA A 136 -1.15 17.82 1.36
C ALA A 136 -0.14 16.76 0.94
N LEU A 137 1.13 16.90 1.35
CA LEU A 137 2.16 15.88 1.14
C LEU A 137 1.82 14.55 1.82
N HIS A 138 1.41 14.58 3.09
CA HIS A 138 1.06 13.36 3.81
C HIS A 138 -0.18 12.71 3.20
N PHE A 139 -1.21 13.50 2.88
CA PHE A 139 -2.40 13.02 2.19
C PHE A 139 -2.01 12.31 0.89
N MET A 140 -1.20 12.94 0.03
CA MET A 140 -0.70 12.33 -1.20
C MET A 140 -0.02 10.98 -0.93
N VAL A 141 0.85 10.89 0.09
CA VAL A 141 1.53 9.63 0.44
C VAL A 141 0.53 8.58 0.90
N PHE A 142 -0.39 8.89 1.80
CA PHE A 142 -1.41 7.94 2.27
C PHE A 142 -2.27 7.41 1.12
N GLN A 143 -2.76 8.29 0.25
CA GLN A 143 -3.56 7.90 -0.91
C GLN A 143 -2.74 7.04 -1.89
N SER A 144 -1.49 7.41 -2.15
CA SER A 144 -0.60 6.66 -3.04
C SER A 144 -0.33 5.26 -2.50
N PHE A 145 0.04 5.14 -1.21
CA PHE A 145 0.35 3.86 -0.60
C PHE A 145 -0.88 2.97 -0.41
N ARG A 146 -2.07 3.54 -0.19
CA ARG A 146 -3.33 2.80 -0.28
C ARG A 146 -3.53 2.23 -1.67
N GLY A 147 -3.36 3.05 -2.71
CA GLY A 147 -3.46 2.62 -4.10
C GLY A 147 -2.47 1.49 -4.43
N PHE A 148 -1.21 1.65 -4.06
CA PHE A 148 -0.18 0.63 -4.28
C PHE A 148 -0.42 -0.65 -3.49
N ALA A 149 -0.86 -0.56 -2.23
CA ALA A 149 -1.18 -1.72 -1.40
C ALA A 149 -2.35 -2.51 -2.01
N VAL A 150 -3.44 -1.83 -2.38
CA VAL A 150 -4.60 -2.47 -3.03
C VAL A 150 -4.21 -3.09 -4.36
N TYR A 151 -3.45 -2.38 -5.19
CA TYR A 151 -2.97 -2.91 -6.46
C TYR A 151 -2.13 -4.17 -6.26
N ALA A 152 -1.09 -4.08 -5.43
CA ALA A 152 -0.18 -5.17 -5.13
C ALA A 152 -0.90 -6.39 -4.51
N PHE A 153 -1.90 -6.14 -3.66
CA PHE A 153 -2.76 -7.19 -3.10
C PHE A 153 -3.58 -7.91 -4.18
N ARG A 154 -4.25 -7.16 -5.06
CA ARG A 154 -5.11 -7.74 -6.12
C ARG A 154 -4.35 -8.58 -7.13
N ILE A 155 -3.12 -8.20 -7.44
CA ILE A 155 -2.27 -8.95 -8.39
C ILE A 155 -1.37 -9.99 -7.71
N ASN A 156 -1.45 -10.14 -6.39
CA ASN A 156 -0.68 -11.14 -5.68
C ASN A 156 -1.20 -12.54 -6.02
N SER A 157 -0.30 -13.47 -6.34
CA SER A 157 -0.69 -14.83 -6.76
C SER A 157 -1.43 -15.62 -5.69
N THR A 158 -1.05 -15.45 -4.42
CA THR A 158 -1.69 -16.12 -3.28
C THR A 158 -3.11 -15.62 -3.13
N ILE A 159 -3.30 -14.30 -3.12
CA ILE A 159 -4.63 -13.69 -3.06
C ILE A 159 -5.50 -14.12 -4.24
N GLY A 160 -4.99 -14.02 -5.46
CA GLY A 160 -5.73 -14.36 -6.65
C GLY A 160 -6.18 -15.83 -6.68
N LYS A 161 -5.32 -16.76 -6.26
CA LYS A 161 -5.60 -18.21 -6.36
C LYS A 161 -6.37 -18.77 -5.16
N GLU A 162 -6.12 -18.27 -3.96
CA GLU A 162 -6.64 -18.87 -2.72
C GLU A 162 -7.86 -18.12 -2.18
N PHE A 163 -7.92 -16.80 -2.37
CA PHE A 163 -8.95 -15.95 -1.76
C PHE A 163 -9.96 -15.40 -2.77
N LEU A 164 -9.52 -15.08 -3.99
CA LEU A 164 -10.38 -14.62 -5.09
C LEU A 164 -10.84 -15.79 -5.98
N HIS A 165 -11.73 -15.51 -6.94
CA HIS A 165 -12.12 -16.47 -7.96
C HIS A 165 -11.10 -16.48 -9.11
N TYR A 166 -10.20 -17.46 -9.10
CA TYR A 166 -9.24 -17.67 -10.18
C TYR A 166 -9.85 -18.52 -11.30
N ALA A 167 -9.98 -17.94 -12.50
CA ALA A 167 -10.37 -18.63 -13.72
C ALA A 167 -9.12 -18.84 -14.60
N PRO A 168 -8.54 -20.06 -14.68
CA PRO A 168 -7.33 -20.31 -15.46
C PRO A 168 -7.49 -20.06 -16.97
N ILE A 169 -8.73 -20.13 -17.46
CA ILE A 169 -9.10 -19.85 -18.84
C ILE A 169 -10.15 -18.72 -18.78
N PRO A 170 -9.78 -17.46 -19.07
CA PRO A 170 -10.72 -16.35 -19.08
C PRO A 170 -11.67 -16.43 -20.28
N GLY A 171 -12.78 -15.68 -20.22
CA GLY A 171 -13.67 -15.47 -21.37
C GLY A 171 -14.82 -16.47 -21.53
N GLN A 172 -15.07 -17.36 -20.56
CA GLN A 172 -16.28 -18.19 -20.59
C GLN A 172 -17.53 -17.33 -20.35
N GLN A 173 -18.38 -17.19 -21.36
CA GLN A 173 -19.64 -16.46 -21.23
C GLN A 173 -20.73 -17.41 -20.72
N LEU A 174 -21.01 -17.35 -19.41
CA LEU A 174 -22.17 -18.01 -18.81
C LEU A 174 -23.25 -16.96 -18.55
N GLY A 175 -24.25 -16.92 -19.42
CA GLY A 175 -25.42 -16.07 -19.24
C GLY A 175 -26.39 -16.65 -18.22
N CYS A 176 -27.15 -15.77 -17.56
CA CYS A 176 -28.28 -16.13 -16.68
C CYS A 176 -27.93 -16.99 -15.44
N VAL A 177 -26.68 -16.93 -14.95
CA VAL A 177 -26.26 -17.51 -13.66
C VAL A 177 -26.16 -16.42 -12.59
N SER A 178 -26.32 -16.80 -11.32
CA SER A 178 -26.13 -15.89 -10.18
C SER A 178 -24.64 -15.69 -9.86
N LEU A 179 -24.28 -14.62 -9.11
CA LEU A 179 -22.91 -14.42 -8.63
C LEU A 179 -22.45 -15.56 -7.70
N GLU A 180 -23.35 -16.08 -6.89
CA GLU A 180 -23.05 -17.23 -6.02
C GLU A 180 -22.72 -18.47 -6.85
N GLU A 181 -23.52 -18.77 -7.87
CA GLU A 181 -23.28 -19.90 -8.77
C GLU A 181 -22.02 -19.72 -9.62
N ALA A 182 -21.74 -18.49 -10.07
CA ALA A 182 -20.62 -18.20 -10.95
C ALA A 182 -19.27 -18.24 -10.21
N THR A 183 -19.20 -17.63 -9.02
CA THR A 183 -17.91 -17.39 -8.34
C THR A 183 -17.94 -17.66 -6.84
N ASN A 184 -19.01 -18.24 -6.30
CA ASN A 184 -19.29 -18.29 -4.85
C ASN A 184 -19.25 -16.88 -4.23
N GLY A 185 -19.77 -15.89 -4.97
CA GLY A 185 -19.79 -14.49 -4.54
C GLY A 185 -18.44 -13.79 -4.51
N LYS A 186 -17.36 -14.44 -4.97
CA LYS A 186 -16.00 -13.88 -4.98
C LYS A 186 -15.77 -12.99 -6.21
N LEU A 187 -14.92 -11.98 -6.05
CA LEU A 187 -14.40 -11.19 -7.17
C LEU A 187 -13.47 -12.04 -8.03
N HIS A 188 -13.45 -11.80 -9.35
CA HIS A 188 -12.47 -12.42 -10.25
C HIS A 188 -11.04 -11.97 -9.91
N ALA A 189 -10.11 -12.93 -9.91
CA ALA A 189 -8.69 -12.68 -9.81
C ALA A 189 -8.12 -12.25 -11.16
N PHE A 190 -7.17 -11.31 -11.15
CA PHE A 190 -6.46 -10.83 -12.34
C PHE A 190 -7.43 -10.41 -13.44
N GLU A 191 -8.13 -9.28 -13.22
CA GLU A 191 -8.88 -8.62 -14.29
C GLU A 191 -7.93 -8.33 -15.48
N GLU A 192 -8.43 -8.55 -16.70
CA GLU A 192 -7.75 -8.16 -17.95
C GLU A 192 -7.68 -6.64 -18.12
#